data_AF-A0A2P2C8Z5-F1
#
_entry.id   AF-A0A2P2C8Z5-F1
#
_cell.length_a   1.000
_cell.length_b   1.000
_cell.length_c   1.000
_cell.angle_alpha   90.00
_cell.angle_beta   90.00
_cell.angle_gamma   90.00
#
_symmetry.space_group_name_H-M   'P 1'
#
loop_
_entity.id
_entity.type
_entity.pdbx_description
1 polymer ?
#
loop_
_entity_poly.entity_id
_entity_poly.type
_entity_poly.pdbx_seq_one_letter_code
_entity_poly.pdbx_strand_id
1 'polypeptide(L)'
;MRSPFAEAPTELLEHEVLLPDGRVRVNPTTQVPYRWVCSLDVTRGSTSYRGSGLLVGPRQVLTAAHNVYDAEGNRPDSLVVVPARNVGEQPFGRFEAVAFTASSRYITNPTPGTRFDVALVTLGADASAVRSRAIGGAALGHWGHATLGQGTNLRPMTAAFLTGKDVVVCGYPGDKCNGNRCDPTVGWRKGEQSNSMWSHFGPARFHAGAPGAVVYSADTAKGQSGSPVWIRFSDGTRSLVGVHVDRHLEYDATARRMALRGNKAVHLDTDVIALVRSWLGQ
;
A
#
# COMPACT_ATOMS: atom_id res chain seq x y z
N MET A 1 -20.88 24.25 -23.62
CA MET A 1 -19.96 23.14 -23.30
C MET A 1 -19.97 22.97 -21.79
N ARG A 2 -20.41 21.80 -21.29
CA ARG A 2 -20.46 21.50 -19.86
C ARG A 2 -19.11 20.93 -19.42
N SER A 3 -18.59 21.45 -18.31
CA SER A 3 -17.37 20.96 -17.65
C SER A 3 -17.55 19.49 -17.21
N PRO A 4 -16.60 18.57 -17.48
CA PRO A 4 -16.72 17.16 -17.10
C PRO A 4 -16.54 16.90 -15.59
N PHE A 5 -16.51 17.94 -14.75
CA PHE A 5 -16.33 17.82 -13.30
C PHE A 5 -17.54 18.28 -12.48
N ALA A 6 -18.73 18.36 -13.08
CA ALA A 6 -19.97 18.57 -12.33
C ALA A 6 -20.78 17.25 -12.27
N GLU A 7 -21.04 16.81 -11.03
CA GLU A 7 -21.80 15.63 -10.56
C GLU A 7 -21.01 14.29 -10.54
N ALA A 8 -20.90 13.52 -9.45
CA ALA A 8 -21.75 13.34 -8.27
C ALA A 8 -20.96 13.18 -6.94
N PRO A 9 -21.60 13.33 -5.76
CA PRO A 9 -20.95 13.33 -4.45
C PRO A 9 -20.62 11.91 -3.96
N THR A 10 -19.47 11.74 -3.30
CA THR A 10 -19.11 10.62 -2.38
C THR A 10 -18.94 9.19 -2.91
N GLU A 11 -19.48 8.78 -4.07
CA GLU A 11 -19.35 7.37 -4.52
C GLU A 11 -17.99 6.98 -5.17
N LEU A 12 -17.23 7.95 -5.70
CA LEU A 12 -16.07 7.65 -6.55
C LEU A 12 -14.79 7.19 -5.80
N LEU A 13 -14.76 7.28 -4.46
CA LEU A 13 -13.56 6.95 -3.66
C LEU A 13 -13.71 5.70 -2.81
N GLU A 14 -14.93 5.16 -2.65
CA GLU A 14 -15.26 4.04 -1.75
C GLU A 14 -15.53 2.73 -2.50
N HIS A 15 -15.00 2.61 -3.72
CA HIS A 15 -15.11 1.42 -4.58
C HIS A 15 -14.54 0.11 -4.00
N GLU A 16 -13.86 0.21 -2.86
CA GLU A 16 -13.10 -0.84 -2.18
C GLU A 16 -13.54 -1.01 -0.71
N VAL A 17 -14.65 -0.37 -0.31
CA VAL A 17 -15.22 -0.49 1.04
C VAL A 17 -16.41 -1.46 0.97
N LEU A 18 -16.36 -2.55 1.73
CA LEU A 18 -17.37 -3.61 1.74
C LEU A 18 -18.62 -3.24 2.56
N LEU A 19 -18.52 -2.19 3.38
CA LEU A 19 -19.53 -1.65 4.31
C LEU A 19 -20.02 -2.65 5.40
N PRO A 20 -20.13 -2.22 6.67
CA PRO A 20 -19.70 -0.93 7.20
C PRO A 20 -18.17 -0.76 7.16
N ASP A 21 -17.67 0.47 7.00
CA ASP A 21 -16.23 0.78 6.98
C ASP A 21 -15.59 0.47 8.34
N GLY A 22 -14.76 -0.57 8.39
CA GLY A 22 -14.08 -1.04 9.61
C GLY A 22 -12.67 -0.48 9.80
N ARG A 23 -12.21 0.44 8.93
CA ARG A 23 -10.86 1.00 9.03
C ARG A 23 -10.69 1.84 10.29
N VAL A 24 -9.55 1.65 10.95
CA VAL A 24 -9.14 2.41 12.12
C VAL A 24 -7.97 3.31 11.75
N ARG A 25 -8.04 4.59 12.13
CA ARG A 25 -6.92 5.52 11.97
C ARG A 25 -5.76 5.10 12.87
N VAL A 26 -4.57 5.03 12.29
CA VAL A 26 -3.34 4.77 13.03
C VAL A 26 -2.80 6.09 13.57
N ASN A 27 -2.80 6.24 14.90
CA ASN A 27 -2.20 7.38 15.58
C ASN A 27 -1.74 6.96 17.00
N PRO A 28 -0.45 7.06 17.34
CA PRO A 28 0.66 7.59 16.54
C PRO A 28 1.19 6.59 15.48
N THR A 29 1.59 7.11 14.31
CA THR A 29 2.14 6.34 13.18
C THR A 29 3.59 5.88 13.39
N THR A 30 4.26 6.37 14.43
CA THR A 30 5.68 6.10 14.73
C THR A 30 5.91 4.79 15.50
N GLN A 31 4.83 4.12 15.91
CA GLN A 31 4.90 2.83 16.60
C GLN A 31 5.15 1.67 15.63
N VAL A 32 5.66 0.56 16.16
CA VAL A 32 5.82 -0.69 15.41
C VAL A 32 4.44 -1.35 15.24
N PRO A 33 4.07 -1.82 14.03
CA PRO A 33 4.90 -1.90 12.83
C PRO A 33 4.73 -0.72 11.84
N TYR A 34 3.90 0.26 12.19
CA TYR A 34 3.43 1.34 11.31
C TYR A 34 4.51 2.29 10.81
N ARG A 35 5.60 2.45 11.58
CA ARG A 35 6.66 3.42 11.27
C ARG A 35 7.36 3.24 9.91
N TRP A 36 7.24 2.05 9.32
CA TRP A 36 7.81 1.74 7.99
C TRP A 36 6.79 1.85 6.85
N VAL A 37 5.52 2.09 7.16
CA VAL A 37 4.47 2.30 6.15
C VAL A 37 4.61 3.70 5.58
N CYS A 38 4.84 3.78 4.29
CA CYS A 38 5.15 5.01 3.57
C CYS A 38 3.93 5.51 2.79
N SER A 39 3.70 6.82 2.80
CA SER A 39 2.87 7.48 1.79
C SER A 39 3.74 7.82 0.59
N LEU A 40 3.20 7.71 -0.62
CA LEU A 40 3.86 8.06 -1.86
C LEU A 40 3.15 9.25 -2.51
N ASP A 41 3.94 10.25 -2.90
CA ASP A 41 3.47 11.41 -3.67
C ASP A 41 4.05 11.27 -5.08
N VAL A 42 3.19 10.92 -6.05
CA VAL A 42 3.61 10.61 -7.43
C VAL A 42 3.18 11.74 -8.35
N THR A 43 4.08 12.27 -9.16
CA THR A 43 3.79 13.37 -10.11
C THR A 43 3.93 12.88 -11.55
N ARG A 44 2.92 13.17 -12.38
CA ARG A 44 2.92 12.95 -13.84
C ARG A 44 2.32 14.17 -14.52
N GLY A 45 3.15 14.93 -15.23
CA GLY A 45 2.83 16.26 -15.74
C GLY A 45 2.30 17.18 -14.63
N SER A 46 1.13 17.75 -14.86
CA SER A 46 0.44 18.62 -13.88
C SER A 46 -0.38 17.85 -12.84
N THR A 47 -0.36 16.51 -12.86
CA THR A 47 -1.21 15.69 -11.99
C THR A 47 -0.40 15.01 -10.89
N SER A 48 -0.88 15.16 -9.65
CA SER A 48 -0.37 14.42 -8.49
C SER A 48 -1.33 13.29 -8.10
N TYR A 49 -0.74 12.13 -7.82
CA TYR A 49 -1.39 10.92 -7.34
C TYR A 49 -0.81 10.54 -5.97
N ARG A 50 -1.59 9.76 -5.21
CA ARG A 50 -1.20 9.22 -3.91
C ARG A 50 -1.14 7.71 -3.99
N GLY A 51 -0.15 7.14 -3.30
CA GLY A 51 0.00 5.71 -3.12
C GLY A 51 0.53 5.39 -1.72
N SER A 52 0.72 4.11 -1.47
CA SER A 52 1.28 3.58 -0.24
C SER A 52 2.46 2.65 -0.56
N GLY A 53 3.32 2.41 0.42
CA GLY A 53 4.45 1.51 0.29
C GLY A 53 4.99 1.07 1.65
N LEU A 54 6.03 0.24 1.64
CA LEU A 54 6.71 -0.22 2.84
C LEU A 54 8.22 -0.12 2.69
N LEU A 55 8.90 0.55 3.63
CA LEU A 55 10.36 0.58 3.70
C LEU A 55 10.88 -0.82 4.12
N VAL A 56 11.49 -1.54 3.17
CA VAL A 56 11.97 -2.93 3.31
C VAL A 56 13.50 -3.04 3.27
N GLY A 57 14.20 -1.93 3.07
CA GLY A 57 15.65 -1.83 3.12
C GLY A 57 16.10 -0.39 3.41
N PRO A 58 17.42 -0.11 3.49
CA PRO A 58 17.93 1.24 3.74
C PRO A 58 17.40 2.29 2.78
N ARG A 59 17.24 1.92 1.50
CA ARG A 59 16.80 2.79 0.41
C ARG A 59 15.66 2.18 -0.39
N GLN A 60 15.06 1.08 0.08
CA GLN A 60 14.17 0.25 -0.73
C GLN A 60 12.76 0.28 -0.18
N VAL A 61 11.81 0.70 -1.01
CA VAL A 61 10.39 0.74 -0.69
C VAL A 61 9.63 -0.18 -1.62
N LEU A 62 8.95 -1.17 -1.05
CA LEU A 62 8.06 -2.06 -1.80
C LEU A 62 6.70 -1.39 -1.98
N THR A 63 6.14 -1.47 -3.19
CA THR A 63 4.87 -0.83 -3.57
C THR A 63 4.19 -1.62 -4.69
N ALA A 64 2.95 -1.24 -5.03
CA ALA A 64 2.31 -1.66 -6.27
C ALA A 64 3.07 -1.11 -7.48
N ALA A 65 3.15 -1.88 -8.57
CA ALA A 65 3.82 -1.44 -9.78
C ALA A 65 3.06 -0.34 -10.50
N HIS A 66 1.73 -0.31 -10.44
CA HIS A 66 0.93 0.77 -11.03
C HIS A 66 1.11 2.15 -10.33
N ASN A 67 1.71 2.20 -9.14
CA ASN A 67 2.13 3.48 -8.55
C ASN A 67 3.32 4.09 -9.31
N VAL A 68 4.07 3.26 -10.04
CA VAL A 68 5.37 3.58 -10.63
C VAL A 68 5.35 3.50 -12.16
N TYR A 69 4.51 2.66 -12.74
CA TYR A 69 4.33 2.52 -14.18
C TYR A 69 2.86 2.76 -14.52
N ASP A 70 2.57 3.66 -15.46
CA ASP A 70 1.20 3.85 -15.96
C ASP A 70 0.82 2.76 -16.99
N ALA A 71 -0.37 2.87 -17.58
CA ALA A 71 -0.89 1.90 -18.53
C ALA A 71 -0.02 1.79 -19.79
N GLU A 72 0.70 2.85 -20.13
CA GLU A 72 1.64 2.92 -21.25
C GLU A 72 3.06 2.48 -20.87
N GLY A 73 3.30 2.11 -19.61
CA GLY A 73 4.60 1.67 -19.11
C GLY A 73 5.58 2.80 -18.82
N ASN A 74 5.12 4.05 -18.75
CA ASN A 74 5.94 5.21 -18.43
C ASN A 74 6.13 5.36 -16.92
N ARG A 75 7.32 5.83 -16.53
CA ARG A 75 7.66 6.18 -15.15
C ARG A 75 7.07 7.55 -14.77
N PRO A 76 6.87 7.86 -13.48
CA PRO A 76 6.50 9.21 -13.08
C PRO A 76 7.66 10.19 -13.28
N ASP A 77 7.32 11.48 -13.37
CA ASP A 77 8.32 12.56 -13.41
C ASP A 77 9.04 12.70 -12.06
N SER A 78 8.30 12.51 -10.97
CA SER A 78 8.85 12.43 -9.62
C SER A 78 8.02 11.53 -8.70
N LEU A 79 8.67 10.95 -7.70
CA LEU A 79 8.02 10.18 -6.65
C LEU A 79 8.71 10.48 -5.31
N VAL A 80 7.96 11.06 -4.38
CA VAL A 80 8.42 11.33 -3.01
C VAL A 80 7.84 10.31 -2.05
N VAL A 81 8.71 9.70 -1.24
CA VAL A 81 8.34 8.76 -0.19
C VAL A 81 8.41 9.45 1.16
N VAL A 82 7.37 9.30 1.97
CA VAL A 82 7.32 9.81 3.35
C VAL A 82 6.94 8.67 4.31
N PRO A 83 7.91 8.11 5.06
CA PRO A 83 7.63 7.11 6.09
C PRO A 83 6.81 7.70 7.25
N ALA A 84 5.79 6.95 7.68
CA ALA A 84 4.95 7.26 8.84
C ALA A 84 4.29 8.67 8.82
N ARG A 85 3.95 9.19 7.65
CA ARG A 85 3.19 10.44 7.53
C ARG A 85 1.96 10.41 8.44
N ASN A 86 1.76 11.47 9.21
CA ASN A 86 0.57 11.65 10.03
C ASN A 86 0.02 13.05 9.78
N VAL A 87 -0.87 13.13 8.79
CA VAL A 87 -1.42 14.39 8.31
C VAL A 87 -0.31 15.32 7.81
N GLY A 88 0.02 16.38 8.55
CA GLY A 88 1.07 17.34 8.22
C GLY A 88 2.42 16.93 8.74
N GLU A 89 2.47 15.96 9.67
CA GLU A 89 3.71 15.50 10.28
C GLU A 89 4.44 14.48 9.40
N GLN A 90 5.75 14.63 9.35
CA GLN A 90 6.67 13.77 8.58
C GLN A 90 7.80 13.35 9.51
N PRO A 91 7.53 12.44 10.47
CA PRO A 91 8.41 12.18 11.62
C PRO A 91 9.79 11.63 11.25
N PHE A 92 9.93 11.09 10.03
CA PHE A 92 11.18 10.56 9.48
C PHE A 92 11.62 11.26 8.19
N GLY A 93 11.03 12.43 7.88
CA GLY A 93 11.35 13.20 6.68
C GLY A 93 10.74 12.64 5.39
N ARG A 94 11.27 13.11 4.27
CA ARG A 94 10.83 12.78 2.91
C ARG A 94 12.02 12.46 2.02
N PHE A 95 11.83 11.55 1.06
CA PHE A 95 12.90 11.02 0.23
C PHE A 95 12.44 10.96 -1.22
N GLU A 96 13.25 11.54 -2.12
CA GLU A 96 13.04 11.42 -3.57
C GLU A 96 13.43 10.01 -4.05
N ALA A 97 12.62 9.45 -4.93
CA ALA A 97 12.97 8.25 -5.68
C ALA A 97 13.99 8.57 -6.79
N VAL A 98 14.94 7.67 -6.99
CA VAL A 98 15.98 7.79 -8.02
C VAL A 98 16.00 6.61 -8.99
N ALA A 99 15.36 5.48 -8.65
CA ALA A 99 15.20 4.35 -9.54
C ALA A 99 13.96 3.53 -9.21
N PHE A 100 13.50 2.77 -10.20
CA PHE A 100 12.29 1.97 -10.16
C PHE A 100 12.54 0.59 -10.78
N THR A 101 12.23 -0.46 -10.03
CA THR A 101 12.37 -1.85 -10.48
C THR A 101 11.02 -2.55 -10.42
N ALA A 102 10.63 -3.23 -11.48
CA ALA A 102 9.42 -4.06 -11.53
C ALA A 102 9.67 -5.27 -12.44
N SER A 103 8.76 -6.25 -12.41
CA SER A 103 8.83 -7.38 -13.35
C SER A 103 8.75 -6.89 -14.80
N SER A 104 9.59 -7.43 -15.68
CA SER A 104 9.49 -7.17 -17.13
C SER A 104 8.10 -7.50 -17.66
N ARG A 105 7.44 -8.54 -17.12
CA ARG A 105 6.05 -8.89 -17.48
C ARG A 105 5.07 -7.77 -17.18
N TYR A 106 5.29 -7.03 -16.09
CA TYR A 106 4.45 -5.87 -15.77
C TYR A 106 4.77 -4.70 -16.70
N ILE A 107 6.06 -4.39 -16.90
CA ILE A 107 6.49 -3.25 -17.74
C ILE A 107 6.02 -3.43 -19.19
N THR A 108 6.11 -4.64 -19.75
CA THR A 108 5.71 -4.92 -21.13
C THR A 108 4.19 -4.96 -21.32
N ASN A 109 3.43 -5.30 -20.28
CA ASN A 109 1.96 -5.32 -20.33
C ASN A 109 1.37 -4.84 -18.98
N PRO A 110 1.37 -3.53 -18.71
CA PRO A 110 0.95 -2.97 -17.43
C PRO A 110 -0.52 -3.31 -17.12
N THR A 111 -0.71 -4.31 -16.27
CA THR A 111 -2.04 -4.78 -15.86
C THR A 111 -2.11 -4.76 -14.34
N PRO A 112 -2.74 -3.73 -13.75
CA PRO A 112 -2.94 -3.64 -12.30
C PRO A 112 -3.67 -4.87 -11.74
N GLY A 113 -3.40 -5.19 -10.46
CA GLY A 113 -4.09 -6.27 -9.77
C GLY A 113 -3.67 -7.68 -10.17
N THR A 114 -2.68 -7.84 -11.06
CA THR A 114 -2.06 -9.14 -11.40
C THR A 114 -0.94 -9.48 -10.42
N ARG A 115 -0.49 -10.75 -10.40
CA ARG A 115 0.66 -11.17 -9.57
C ARG A 115 1.98 -10.43 -9.87
N PHE A 116 2.05 -9.69 -10.98
CA PHE A 116 3.21 -8.90 -11.37
C PHE A 116 3.11 -7.43 -10.96
N ASP A 117 1.99 -7.00 -10.36
CA ASP A 117 1.75 -5.62 -9.91
C ASP A 117 2.49 -5.30 -8.61
N VAL A 118 3.80 -5.52 -8.62
CA VAL A 118 4.72 -5.25 -7.52
C VAL A 118 5.99 -4.60 -8.06
N ALA A 119 6.45 -3.56 -7.38
CA ALA A 119 7.63 -2.82 -7.73
C ALA A 119 8.44 -2.42 -6.49
N LEU A 120 9.72 -2.17 -6.72
CA LEU A 120 10.64 -1.60 -5.76
C LEU A 120 11.01 -0.18 -6.19
N VAL A 121 10.89 0.76 -5.26
CA VAL A 121 11.38 2.13 -5.39
C VAL A 121 12.71 2.24 -4.66
N THR A 122 13.73 2.78 -5.33
CA THR A 122 15.02 3.10 -4.73
C THR A 122 15.07 4.58 -4.40
N LEU A 123 15.29 4.91 -3.12
CA LEU A 123 15.39 6.27 -2.59
C LEU A 123 16.78 6.87 -2.85
N GLY A 124 16.88 8.20 -2.97
CA GLY A 124 18.15 8.91 -3.14
C GLY A 124 19.06 8.88 -1.91
N ALA A 125 18.49 8.70 -0.71
CA ALA A 125 19.22 8.65 0.55
C ALA A 125 18.73 7.49 1.43
N ASP A 126 19.58 7.08 2.39
CA ASP A 126 19.26 6.04 3.36
C ASP A 126 18.22 6.55 4.37
N ALA A 127 17.01 6.04 4.26
CA ALA A 127 15.91 6.35 5.16
C ALA A 127 16.01 5.60 6.49
N SER A 128 16.62 4.42 6.50
CA SER A 128 16.73 3.59 7.70
C SER A 128 17.66 4.19 8.76
N ALA A 129 18.64 4.98 8.34
CA ALA A 129 19.57 5.68 9.21
C ALA A 129 18.97 6.93 9.90
N VAL A 130 17.79 7.41 9.46
CA VAL A 130 17.17 8.62 10.04
C VAL A 130 16.83 8.42 11.51
N ARG A 131 17.35 9.32 12.34
CA ARG A 131 17.05 9.37 13.77
C ARG A 131 15.92 10.36 14.05
N SER A 132 14.96 9.96 14.89
CA SER A 132 13.81 10.82 15.21
C SER A 132 13.50 10.83 16.70
N ARG A 133 13.23 12.02 17.25
CA ARG A 133 12.78 12.18 18.65
C ARG A 133 11.46 11.44 18.91
N ALA A 134 10.64 11.25 17.87
CA ALA A 134 9.36 10.54 17.97
C ALA A 134 9.51 9.04 18.30
N ILE A 135 10.73 8.50 18.22
CA ILE A 135 11.08 7.14 18.65
C ILE A 135 12.26 7.15 19.64
N GLY A 136 12.36 8.19 20.48
CA GLY A 136 13.41 8.28 21.51
C GLY A 136 14.81 8.55 20.94
N GLY A 137 14.92 9.10 19.73
CA GLY A 137 16.20 9.35 19.07
C GLY A 137 16.83 8.10 18.45
N ALA A 138 16.14 6.96 18.41
CA ALA A 138 16.62 5.78 17.67
C ALA A 138 16.60 6.03 16.15
N ALA A 139 17.40 5.25 15.41
CA ALA A 139 17.30 5.18 13.95
C ALA A 139 16.01 4.42 13.53
N LEU A 140 15.44 4.79 12.39
CA LEU A 140 14.20 4.21 11.87
C LEU A 140 14.30 2.70 11.61
N GLY A 141 15.45 2.25 11.11
CA GLY A 141 15.60 0.91 10.56
C GLY A 141 14.68 0.70 9.35
N HIS A 142 14.33 -0.54 9.06
CA HIS A 142 13.34 -0.88 8.03
C HIS A 142 12.61 -2.16 8.44
N TRP A 143 11.52 -2.48 7.73
CA TRP A 143 10.86 -3.76 7.88
C TRP A 143 11.84 -4.90 7.55
N GLY A 144 11.94 -5.90 8.42
CA GLY A 144 12.93 -6.98 8.25
C GLY A 144 14.35 -6.65 8.72
N HIS A 145 14.60 -5.45 9.26
CA HIS A 145 15.93 -5.11 9.79
C HIS A 145 16.29 -6.01 10.99
N ALA A 146 17.52 -6.54 11.03
CA ALA A 146 17.93 -7.55 12.02
C ALA A 146 17.70 -7.13 13.49
N THR A 147 18.09 -5.91 13.87
CA THR A 147 17.93 -5.40 15.25
C THR A 147 16.81 -4.37 15.40
N LEU A 148 16.65 -3.48 14.42
CA LEU A 148 15.65 -2.41 14.44
C LEU A 148 14.28 -2.85 13.88
N GLY A 149 14.18 -4.02 13.25
CA GLY A 149 12.94 -4.50 12.62
C GLY A 149 11.89 -5.01 13.60
N GLN A 150 12.22 -5.19 14.88
CA GLN A 150 11.25 -5.45 15.96
C GLN A 150 10.28 -6.62 15.64
N GLY A 151 10.84 -7.75 15.19
CA GLY A 151 10.06 -8.95 14.85
C GLY A 151 9.33 -8.90 13.50
N THR A 152 9.59 -7.89 12.66
CA THR A 152 9.09 -7.86 11.28
C THR A 152 10.00 -8.64 10.34
N ASN A 153 9.44 -9.33 9.34
CA ASN A 153 10.20 -10.05 8.32
C ASN A 153 9.44 -10.20 6.99
N LEU A 154 10.16 -10.62 5.95
CA LEU A 154 9.61 -11.00 4.64
C LEU A 154 9.76 -12.52 4.51
N ARG A 155 8.70 -13.26 4.83
CA ARG A 155 8.68 -14.72 4.82
C ARG A 155 7.55 -15.23 3.93
N PRO A 156 7.85 -16.06 2.91
CA PRO A 156 6.81 -16.61 2.05
C PRO A 156 5.90 -17.52 2.87
N MET A 157 4.61 -17.42 2.61
CA MET A 157 3.59 -18.28 3.21
C MET A 157 2.72 -18.86 2.13
N THR A 158 2.35 -20.13 2.28
CA THR A 158 1.50 -20.80 1.30
C THR A 158 0.07 -20.26 1.38
N ALA A 159 -0.65 -20.34 0.25
CA ALA A 159 -2.07 -20.04 0.21
C ALA A 159 -2.86 -20.89 1.22
N ALA A 160 -2.49 -22.18 1.36
CA ALA A 160 -3.09 -23.10 2.32
C ALA A 160 -2.91 -22.63 3.78
N PHE A 161 -1.74 -22.08 4.13
CA PHE A 161 -1.52 -21.54 5.47
C PHE A 161 -2.32 -20.25 5.71
N LEU A 162 -2.36 -19.33 4.73
CA LEU A 162 -3.00 -18.03 4.90
C LEU A 162 -4.53 -18.10 4.87
N THR A 163 -5.11 -19.09 4.18
CA THR A 163 -6.56 -19.21 4.02
C THR A 163 -7.27 -19.22 5.39
N GLY A 164 -8.22 -18.31 5.57
CA GLY A 164 -9.01 -18.13 6.79
C GLY A 164 -8.30 -17.39 7.92
N LYS A 165 -7.01 -17.04 7.78
CA LYS A 165 -6.29 -16.24 8.78
C LYS A 165 -6.48 -14.75 8.51
N ASP A 166 -6.60 -13.97 9.58
CA ASP A 166 -6.64 -12.52 9.45
C ASP A 166 -5.30 -11.98 8.97
N VAL A 167 -5.36 -11.19 7.89
CA VAL A 167 -4.26 -10.35 7.42
C VAL A 167 -4.62 -8.90 7.66
N VAL A 168 -3.61 -8.09 7.99
CA VAL A 168 -3.74 -6.65 8.20
C VAL A 168 -3.25 -5.93 6.96
N VAL A 169 -4.04 -4.99 6.44
CA VAL A 169 -3.63 -4.00 5.43
C VAL A 169 -3.52 -2.64 6.09
N CYS A 170 -2.47 -1.88 5.76
CA CYS A 170 -2.28 -0.54 6.32
C CYS A 170 -1.62 0.40 5.32
N GLY A 171 -2.20 1.58 5.14
CA GLY A 171 -1.66 2.59 4.23
C GLY A 171 -2.48 3.88 4.26
N TYR A 172 -2.50 4.58 3.13
CA TYR A 172 -2.97 5.96 3.02
C TYR A 172 -4.17 6.08 2.07
N PRO A 173 -5.39 5.79 2.55
CA PRO A 173 -6.60 5.85 1.74
C PRO A 173 -6.95 7.27 1.30
N GLY A 174 -7.40 7.41 0.05
CA GLY A 174 -7.78 8.69 -0.57
C GLY A 174 -9.20 9.15 -0.29
N ASP A 175 -10.04 8.34 0.34
CA ASP A 175 -11.30 8.81 0.90
C ASP A 175 -11.11 9.45 2.29
N LYS A 176 -9.87 9.54 2.80
CA LYS A 176 -9.54 10.19 4.08
C LYS A 176 -8.73 11.47 3.87
N CYS A 177 -9.21 12.55 4.49
CA CYS A 177 -8.66 13.89 4.43
C CYS A 177 -8.41 14.41 5.84
N ASN A 178 -7.17 14.77 6.17
CA ASN A 178 -6.80 15.30 7.49
C ASN A 178 -7.25 14.39 8.66
N GLY A 179 -7.14 13.06 8.48
CA GLY A 179 -7.51 12.09 9.50
C GLY A 179 -9.02 11.83 9.66
N ASN A 180 -9.86 12.39 8.80
CA ASN A 180 -11.32 12.15 8.75
C ASN A 180 -11.75 11.69 7.36
N ARG A 181 -13.02 11.34 7.14
CA ARG A 181 -13.57 11.15 5.79
C ARG A 181 -13.44 12.46 5.01
N CYS A 182 -13.09 12.39 3.73
CA CYS A 182 -13.11 13.55 2.85
C CYS A 182 -14.56 14.00 2.66
N ASP A 183 -14.90 15.15 3.25
CA ASP A 183 -16.26 15.68 3.24
C ASP A 183 -16.31 16.96 2.39
N PRO A 184 -16.98 16.93 1.23
CA PRO A 184 -17.08 18.10 0.36
C PRO A 184 -17.91 19.24 0.97
N THR A 185 -18.73 18.98 2.00
CA THR A 185 -19.62 19.98 2.61
C THR A 185 -18.87 20.94 3.54
N VAL A 186 -17.93 20.41 4.33
CA VAL A 186 -16.99 21.22 5.14
C VAL A 186 -15.76 21.65 4.34
N GLY A 187 -15.56 21.04 3.16
CA GLY A 187 -14.44 21.30 2.28
C GLY A 187 -13.16 20.58 2.73
N TRP A 188 -12.33 20.23 1.75
CA TRP A 188 -10.98 19.72 1.95
C TRP A 188 -10.10 20.18 0.81
N ARG A 189 -8.81 20.36 1.08
CA ARG A 189 -7.82 20.70 0.05
C ARG A 189 -7.27 19.42 -0.54
N LYS A 190 -7.02 19.39 -1.85
CA LYS A 190 -6.44 18.22 -2.54
C LYS A 190 -5.17 17.68 -1.85
N GLY A 191 -4.34 18.56 -1.29
CA GLY A 191 -3.13 18.16 -0.55
C GLY A 191 -3.39 17.39 0.75
N GLU A 192 -4.59 17.50 1.33
CA GLU A 192 -5.01 16.84 2.57
C GLU A 192 -5.49 15.40 2.35
N GLN A 193 -5.72 15.01 1.10
CA GLN A 193 -6.10 13.65 0.73
C GLN A 193 -4.94 12.66 0.92
N SER A 194 -5.27 11.47 1.45
CA SER A 194 -4.31 10.38 1.71
C SER A 194 -3.15 10.80 2.60
N ASN A 195 -3.35 11.77 3.50
CA ASN A 195 -2.27 12.25 4.37
C ASN A 195 -2.24 11.56 5.75
N SER A 196 -3.27 10.79 6.10
CA SER A 196 -3.37 10.02 7.35
C SER A 196 -3.31 8.52 7.08
N MET A 197 -2.68 7.77 8.00
CA MET A 197 -2.56 6.32 7.91
C MET A 197 -3.76 5.61 8.54
N TRP A 198 -4.23 4.55 7.89
CA TRP A 198 -5.36 3.73 8.33
C TRP A 198 -5.05 2.26 8.16
N SER A 199 -5.57 1.44 9.07
CA SER A 199 -5.43 -0.02 9.01
C SER A 199 -6.78 -0.71 9.13
N HIS A 200 -6.90 -1.86 8.49
CA HIS A 200 -8.00 -2.79 8.70
C HIS A 200 -7.50 -4.23 8.53
N PHE A 201 -8.29 -5.20 8.93
CA PHE A 201 -7.95 -6.61 8.84
C PHE A 201 -9.14 -7.43 8.39
N GLY A 202 -8.86 -8.61 7.88
CA GLY A 202 -9.88 -9.59 7.57
C GLY A 202 -9.30 -10.90 7.08
N PRO A 203 -10.10 -11.97 7.03
CA PRO A 203 -9.65 -13.29 6.63
C PRO A 203 -9.17 -13.30 5.19
N ALA A 204 -7.98 -13.87 4.98
CA ALA A 204 -7.43 -14.13 3.66
C ALA A 204 -8.11 -15.30 2.96
N ARG A 205 -8.26 -15.20 1.65
CA ARG A 205 -8.88 -16.17 0.73
C ARG A 205 -8.09 -16.20 -0.57
N PHE A 206 -8.18 -17.32 -1.28
CA PHE A 206 -7.54 -17.53 -2.57
C PHE A 206 -8.57 -18.06 -3.56
N HIS A 207 -8.55 -17.51 -4.77
CA HIS A 207 -9.54 -17.79 -5.81
C HIS A 207 -8.81 -18.22 -7.08
N ALA A 208 -9.32 -19.24 -7.77
CA ALA A 208 -8.77 -19.69 -9.04
C ALA A 208 -8.79 -18.58 -10.12
N GLY A 209 -9.78 -17.67 -10.06
CA GLY A 209 -9.90 -16.52 -10.95
C GLY A 209 -8.95 -15.35 -10.63
N ALA A 210 -8.17 -15.43 -9.55
CA ALA A 210 -7.19 -14.41 -9.16
C ALA A 210 -5.84 -15.07 -8.77
N PRO A 211 -5.18 -15.77 -9.71
CA PRO A 211 -3.96 -16.51 -9.41
C PRO A 211 -2.82 -15.59 -8.97
N GLY A 212 -2.13 -15.97 -7.91
CA GLY A 212 -1.04 -15.18 -7.31
C GLY A 212 -1.50 -13.93 -6.57
N ALA A 213 -2.80 -13.83 -6.25
CA ALA A 213 -3.34 -12.80 -5.37
C ALA A 213 -3.92 -13.42 -4.08
N VAL A 214 -3.75 -12.69 -2.98
CA VAL A 214 -4.49 -12.94 -1.74
C VAL A 214 -5.65 -11.97 -1.67
N VAL A 215 -6.86 -12.49 -1.50
CA VAL A 215 -8.11 -11.71 -1.35
C VAL A 215 -8.47 -11.63 0.14
N TYR A 216 -8.98 -10.51 0.62
CA TYR A 216 -9.40 -10.32 2.00
C TYR A 216 -10.60 -9.38 2.10
N SER A 217 -11.33 -9.44 3.22
CA SER A 217 -12.46 -8.55 3.48
C SER A 217 -12.08 -7.23 4.14
N ALA A 218 -10.78 -6.98 4.38
CA ALA A 218 -10.33 -5.69 4.91
C ALA A 218 -10.63 -4.57 3.89
N ASP A 219 -11.42 -3.58 4.31
CA ASP A 219 -11.71 -2.36 3.55
C ASP A 219 -10.42 -1.60 3.17
N THR A 220 -10.38 -1.14 1.93
CA THR A 220 -9.34 -0.26 1.40
C THR A 220 -10.00 0.89 0.65
N ALA A 221 -9.18 1.74 0.03
CA ALA A 221 -9.63 2.74 -0.92
C ALA A 221 -8.45 3.14 -1.80
N LYS A 222 -8.75 3.72 -2.96
CA LYS A 222 -7.75 4.31 -3.85
C LYS A 222 -6.74 5.16 -3.06
N GLY A 223 -5.46 4.98 -3.32
CA GLY A 223 -4.36 5.56 -2.53
C GLY A 223 -3.72 4.56 -1.57
N GLN A 224 -4.44 3.49 -1.19
CA GLN A 224 -3.83 2.35 -0.50
C GLN A 224 -3.09 1.40 -1.43
N SER A 225 -3.11 1.59 -2.75
CA SER A 225 -2.24 0.89 -3.70
C SER A 225 -0.80 0.87 -3.20
N GLY A 226 -0.22 -0.32 -3.06
CA GLY A 226 1.11 -0.57 -2.52
C GLY A 226 1.19 -0.74 -1.00
N SER A 227 0.06 -0.67 -0.28
CA SER A 227 0.03 -0.90 1.17
C SER A 227 0.54 -2.30 1.52
N PRO A 228 1.40 -2.43 2.55
CA PRO A 228 1.79 -3.74 3.05
C PRO A 228 0.59 -4.52 3.59
N VAL A 229 0.57 -5.81 3.29
CA VAL A 229 -0.34 -6.79 3.89
C VAL A 229 0.48 -7.79 4.68
N TRP A 230 0.25 -7.90 5.98
CA TRP A 230 0.99 -8.79 6.86
C TRP A 230 0.09 -9.66 7.72
N ILE A 231 0.63 -10.79 8.16
CA ILE A 231 0.04 -11.61 9.22
C ILE A 231 0.80 -11.40 10.53
N ARG A 232 0.09 -11.47 11.65
CA ARG A 232 0.65 -11.39 13.01
C ARG A 232 0.61 -12.75 13.68
N PHE A 233 1.68 -13.09 14.39
CA PHE A 233 1.80 -14.29 15.20
C PHE A 233 1.63 -13.99 16.70
N SER A 234 1.36 -15.04 17.48
CA SER A 234 1.16 -14.95 18.93
C SER A 234 2.44 -14.52 19.68
N ASP A 235 3.61 -14.84 19.14
CA ASP A 235 4.93 -14.42 19.65
C ASP A 235 5.25 -12.94 19.35
N GLY A 236 4.35 -12.22 18.67
CA GLY A 236 4.54 -10.82 18.27
C GLY A 236 5.23 -10.63 16.92
N THR A 237 5.71 -11.70 16.29
CA THR A 237 6.29 -11.68 14.94
C THR A 237 5.26 -11.21 13.92
N ARG A 238 5.71 -10.45 12.92
CA ARG A 238 4.88 -9.99 11.80
C ARG A 238 5.57 -10.29 10.48
N SER A 239 4.89 -11.01 9.61
CA SER A 239 5.44 -11.37 8.29
C SER A 239 4.67 -10.69 7.20
N LEU A 240 5.38 -9.98 6.32
CA LEU A 240 4.82 -9.43 5.10
C LEU A 240 4.44 -10.59 4.16
N VAL A 241 3.19 -10.62 3.72
CA VAL A 241 2.62 -11.69 2.88
C VAL A 241 1.97 -11.15 1.62
N GLY A 242 1.79 -9.84 1.50
CA GLY A 242 1.21 -9.22 0.32
C GLY A 242 1.52 -7.73 0.17
N VAL A 243 1.24 -7.24 -1.04
CA VAL A 243 1.21 -5.81 -1.39
C VAL A 243 -0.17 -5.52 -1.98
N HIS A 244 -0.99 -4.70 -1.31
CA HIS A 244 -2.32 -4.32 -1.78
C HIS A 244 -2.24 -3.65 -3.15
N VAL A 245 -3.14 -4.02 -4.07
CA VAL A 245 -3.09 -3.53 -5.44
C VAL A 245 -4.42 -3.08 -5.99
N ASP A 246 -5.54 -3.68 -5.60
CA ASP A 246 -6.83 -3.44 -6.23
C ASP A 246 -7.96 -4.09 -5.41
N ARG A 247 -9.21 -3.85 -5.82
CA ARG A 247 -10.38 -4.61 -5.38
C ARG A 247 -10.45 -5.99 -6.01
N HIS A 248 -11.20 -6.88 -5.38
CA HIS A 248 -11.64 -8.15 -5.93
C HIS A 248 -13.13 -8.08 -6.27
N LEU A 249 -13.42 -8.17 -7.57
CA LEU A 249 -14.78 -8.17 -8.09
C LEU A 249 -15.15 -9.57 -8.59
N GLU A 250 -16.36 -10.03 -8.32
CA GLU A 250 -16.92 -11.25 -8.89
C GLU A 250 -18.26 -10.94 -9.56
N TYR A 251 -18.58 -11.67 -10.63
CA TYR A 251 -19.87 -11.51 -11.30
C TYR A 251 -20.98 -12.12 -10.45
N ASP A 252 -21.94 -11.29 -10.05
CA ASP A 252 -23.15 -11.71 -9.38
C ASP A 252 -24.21 -12.02 -10.43
N ALA A 253 -24.49 -13.31 -10.64
CA ALA A 253 -25.45 -13.75 -11.67
C ALA A 253 -26.88 -13.30 -11.37
N THR A 254 -27.25 -13.19 -10.09
CA THR A 254 -28.59 -12.74 -9.67
C THR A 254 -28.77 -11.26 -9.92
N ALA A 255 -27.77 -10.45 -9.55
CA ALA A 255 -27.81 -9.00 -9.76
C ALA A 255 -27.34 -8.56 -11.16
N ARG A 256 -26.86 -9.51 -11.98
CA ARG A 256 -26.31 -9.32 -13.33
C ARG A 256 -25.27 -8.19 -13.42
N ARG A 257 -24.39 -8.11 -12.41
CA ARG A 257 -23.36 -7.08 -12.30
C ARG A 257 -22.12 -7.59 -11.60
N MET A 258 -20.98 -6.93 -11.81
CA MET A 258 -19.80 -7.14 -10.98
C MET A 258 -20.08 -6.61 -9.56
N ALA A 259 -19.79 -7.43 -8.56
CA ALA A 259 -19.96 -7.09 -7.15
C ALA A 259 -18.61 -7.14 -6.43
N LEU A 260 -18.39 -6.18 -5.54
CA LEU A 260 -17.25 -6.19 -4.63
C LEU A 260 -17.37 -7.39 -3.68
N ARG A 261 -16.36 -8.26 -3.68
CA ARG A 261 -16.28 -9.45 -2.80
C ARG A 261 -15.09 -9.43 -1.85
N GLY A 262 -14.22 -8.45 -2.00
CA GLY A 262 -13.04 -8.26 -1.18
C GLY A 262 -12.10 -7.25 -1.83
N ASN A 263 -10.95 -7.09 -1.21
CA ASN A 263 -9.80 -6.41 -1.77
C ASN A 263 -8.68 -7.44 -1.98
N LYS A 264 -7.73 -7.14 -2.86
CA LYS A 264 -6.66 -8.07 -3.20
C LYS A 264 -5.28 -7.45 -3.13
N ALA A 265 -4.32 -8.28 -2.76
CA ALA A 265 -2.91 -7.99 -2.79
C ALA A 265 -2.19 -9.00 -3.69
N VAL A 266 -1.08 -8.60 -4.30
CA VAL A 266 -0.10 -9.57 -4.83
C VAL A 266 0.33 -10.46 -3.67
N HIS A 267 0.17 -11.77 -3.82
CA HIS A 267 0.62 -12.73 -2.83
C HIS A 267 2.14 -12.88 -2.92
N LEU A 268 2.84 -12.56 -1.84
CA LEU A 268 4.29 -12.75 -1.72
C LEU A 268 4.58 -14.24 -1.42
N ASP A 269 4.30 -15.08 -2.42
CA ASP A 269 4.69 -16.48 -2.45
C ASP A 269 6.22 -16.64 -2.60
N THR A 270 6.69 -17.88 -2.68
CA THR A 270 8.13 -18.18 -2.81
C THR A 270 8.76 -17.50 -4.03
N ASP A 271 8.08 -17.50 -5.18
CA ASP A 271 8.60 -16.96 -6.43
C ASP A 271 8.66 -15.43 -6.39
N VAL A 272 7.59 -14.81 -5.90
CA VAL A 272 7.50 -13.35 -5.80
C VAL A 272 8.50 -12.83 -4.76
N ILE A 273 8.70 -13.54 -3.64
CA ILE A 273 9.74 -13.17 -2.67
C ILE A 273 11.14 -13.36 -3.24
N ALA A 274 11.40 -14.43 -3.99
CA ALA A 274 12.69 -14.60 -4.65
C ALA A 274 12.96 -13.45 -5.64
N LEU A 275 11.94 -13.05 -6.41
CA LEU A 275 12.02 -11.88 -7.29
C LEU A 275 12.32 -10.59 -6.49
N VAL A 276 11.58 -10.32 -5.42
CA VAL A 276 11.81 -9.14 -4.57
C VAL A 276 13.21 -9.15 -3.96
N ARG A 277 13.69 -10.31 -3.46
CA ARG A 277 15.05 -10.45 -2.90
C ARG A 277 16.14 -10.19 -3.95
N SER A 278 15.93 -10.65 -5.19
CA SER A 278 16.86 -10.35 -6.29
C SER A 278 17.00 -8.83 -6.53
N TRP A 279 15.92 -8.06 -6.33
CA TRP A 279 15.97 -6.59 -6.42
C TRP A 279 16.63 -5.93 -5.21
N LEU A 280 16.55 -6.57 -4.03
CA LEU A 280 17.22 -6.15 -2.81
C LEU A 280 18.71 -6.51 -2.77
N GLY A 281 19.18 -7.34 -3.72
CA GLY A 281 20.54 -7.88 -3.71
C GLY A 281 20.77 -8.94 -2.63
N GLN A 282 19.72 -9.74 -2.32
CA GLN A 282 19.70 -10.78 -1.29
C GLN A 282 19.46 -12.17 -1.88
#